data_AF-A0A927M7V1-F1
#
_entry.id   AF-A0A927M7V1-F1
#
_cell.length_a   1.000
_cell.length_b   1.000
_cell.length_c   1.000
_cell.angle_alpha   90.00
_cell.angle_beta   90.00
_cell.angle_gamma   90.00
#
_symmetry.space_group_name_H-M   'P 1'
#
loop_
_entity.id
_entity.type
_entity.pdbx_description
1 polymer ?
#
loop_
_entity_poly.entity_id
_entity_poly.type
_entity_poly.pdbx_seq_one_letter_code
_entity_poly.pdbx_strand_id
1 'polypeptide(L)' 'MTTRQDDGTRFREPVATATEIFSATWTPGSTTLTGTCFCGARHHDSDPVAMWDWLDAHPVGHDDRQEDCDMRGRSGRDHG' A
#
# COMPACT_ATOMS: atom_id res chain seq x y z
N MET A 1 20.87 29.84 30.72
CA MET A 1 19.48 29.37 30.66
C MET A 1 19.13 29.18 29.19
N THR A 2 19.20 27.94 28.68
CA THR A 2 18.62 27.55 27.39
C THR A 2 18.00 26.19 27.62
N THR A 3 16.69 26.10 27.45
CA THR A 3 15.99 24.81 27.42
C THR A 3 16.12 24.25 26.01
N ARG A 4 16.67 23.04 25.91
CA ARG A 4 16.67 22.25 24.68
C ARG A 4 15.26 21.66 24.56
N GLN A 5 14.55 22.04 23.52
CA GLN A 5 13.22 21.52 23.23
C GLN A 5 13.38 20.31 22.33
N ASP A 6 13.08 19.13 22.88
CA ASP A 6 13.05 17.88 22.13
C ASP A 6 11.59 17.66 21.67
N ASP A 7 11.28 17.95 20.40
CA ASP A 7 10.03 17.50 19.77
C ASP A 7 10.17 16.01 19.51
N GLY A 8 9.46 15.18 20.28
CA GLY A 8 9.66 13.73 20.41
C GLY A 8 9.42 12.87 19.16
N THR A 9 9.52 13.41 17.95
CA THR A 9 9.30 12.65 16.71
C THR A 9 10.60 11.99 16.25
N ARG A 10 10.98 10.87 16.87
CA ARG A 10 11.89 9.92 16.21
C ARG A 10 11.10 9.07 15.23
N PHE A 11 11.11 9.45 13.95
CA PHE A 11 10.76 8.53 12.88
C PHE A 11 11.75 7.38 12.92
N ARG A 12 11.27 6.17 13.20
CA ARG A 12 12.07 4.97 13.09
C ARG A 12 12.28 4.69 11.61
N GLU A 13 13.54 4.67 11.16
CA GLU A 13 13.87 4.30 9.78
C GLU A 13 13.44 2.85 9.53
N PRO A 14 12.49 2.57 8.61
CA PRO A 14 12.14 1.20 8.31
C PRO A 14 13.16 0.65 7.31
N VAL A 15 14.17 -0.07 7.80
CA VAL A 15 14.93 -0.98 6.92
C VAL A 15 14.16 -2.29 6.83
N ALA A 16 13.16 -2.32 5.96
CA ALA A 16 12.38 -3.52 5.67
C ALA A 16 13.18 -4.41 4.70
N THR A 17 13.93 -5.38 5.22
CA THR A 17 14.55 -6.47 4.43
C THR A 17 13.83 -7.79 4.68
N ALA A 18 12.50 -7.81 4.61
CA ALA A 18 11.75 -9.06 4.65
C ALA A 18 10.73 -9.10 3.51
N THR A 19 10.74 -10.21 2.78
CA THR A 19 9.99 -10.47 1.54
C THR A 19 8.49 -10.69 1.77
N GLU A 20 8.02 -10.53 3.01
CA GLU A 20 6.64 -10.77 3.46
C GLU A 20 6.07 -9.56 4.24
N ILE A 21 6.67 -8.38 4.08
CA ILE A 21 6.20 -7.17 4.77
C ILE A 21 5.04 -6.57 3.97
N PHE A 22 3.85 -6.65 4.56
CA PHE A 22 2.70 -5.83 4.19
C PHE A 22 2.79 -4.48 4.93
N SER A 23 2.54 -3.37 4.24
CA SER A 23 2.53 -2.05 4.87
C SER A 23 1.21 -1.34 4.58
N ALA A 24 0.66 -0.64 5.57
CA ALA A 24 -0.52 0.20 5.41
C ALA A 24 -0.27 1.55 6.08
N THR A 25 -0.56 2.64 5.37
CA THR A 25 -0.39 4.00 5.88
C THR A 25 -1.70 4.78 5.75
N TRP A 26 -2.02 5.55 6.78
CA TRP A 26 -3.19 6.43 6.76
C TRP A 26 -2.86 7.75 6.07
N THR A 27 -3.78 8.24 5.27
CA THR A 27 -3.70 9.59 4.70
C THR A 27 -4.03 10.61 5.81
N PRO A 28 -3.14 11.57 6.14
CA PRO A 28 -3.41 12.56 7.16
C PRO A 28 -4.69 13.35 6.88
N GLY A 29 -5.56 13.48 7.89
CA GLY A 29 -6.85 14.17 7.75
C GLY A 29 -7.94 13.37 7.01
N SER A 30 -7.68 12.10 6.69
CA SER A 30 -8.65 11.20 6.07
C SER A 30 -8.72 9.86 6.82
N THR A 31 -9.82 9.14 6.61
CA THR A 31 -9.95 7.73 7.00
C THR A 31 -9.45 6.78 5.90
N THR A 32 -8.82 7.28 4.85
CA THR A 32 -8.27 6.43 3.79
C THR A 32 -6.93 5.82 4.19
N LEU A 33 -6.81 4.51 4.06
CA LEU A 33 -5.57 3.76 4.11
C LEU A 33 -5.04 3.52 2.70
N THR A 34 -3.71 3.52 2.58
CA THR A 34 -2.98 3.00 1.42
C THR A 34 -2.22 1.76 1.87
N GLY A 35 -2.64 0.59 1.40
CA GLY A 35 -1.98 -0.69 1.62
C GLY A 35 -1.00 -1.01 0.49
N THR A 36 0.13 -1.63 0.81
CA THR A 36 1.10 -2.17 -0.12
C THR A 36 1.36 -3.64 0.23
N CYS A 37 1.11 -4.51 -0.73
CA CYS A 37 1.39 -5.94 -0.64
C CYS A 37 2.89 -6.21 -0.81
N PHE A 38 3.37 -7.37 -0.34
CA PHE A 38 4.77 -7.77 -0.52
C PHE A 38 5.18 -7.86 -2.01
N CYS A 39 4.23 -8.14 -2.92
CA CYS A 39 4.46 -8.15 -4.37
C CYS A 39 4.57 -6.75 -5.00
N GLY A 40 4.32 -5.69 -4.22
CA GLY A 40 4.33 -4.30 -4.67
C GLY A 40 2.98 -3.76 -5.13
N ALA A 41 1.92 -4.57 -5.18
CA ALA A 41 0.57 -4.10 -5.45
C ALA A 41 0.12 -3.08 -4.39
N ARG A 42 -0.66 -2.08 -4.79
CA ARG A 42 -1.19 -1.03 -3.90
C ARG A 42 -2.70 -0.97 -3.96
N HIS A 43 -3.34 -0.84 -2.79
CA HIS A 43 -4.79 -0.67 -2.65
C HIS A 43 -5.11 0.55 -1.78
N HIS A 44 -6.24 1.19 -2.06
CA HIS A 44 -6.73 2.32 -1.26
C HIS A 44 -8.15 2.01 -0.79
N ASP A 45 -8.36 2.08 0.51
CA ASP A 45 -9.67 1.86 1.11
C ASP A 45 -9.83 2.71 2.36
N SER A 46 -11.05 3.14 2.62
CA SER A 46 -11.39 3.81 3.88
C SER A 46 -11.82 2.82 4.97
N ASP A 47 -12.16 1.59 4.59
CA ASP A 47 -12.47 0.54 5.55
C ASP A 47 -11.18 -0.21 5.93
N PRO A 48 -10.74 -0.13 7.20
CA PRO A 48 -9.57 -0.87 7.64
C PRO A 48 -9.78 -2.39 7.55
N VAL A 49 -11.00 -2.90 7.71
CA VAL A 49 -11.24 -4.36 7.64
C VAL A 49 -11.05 -4.86 6.21
N ALA A 50 -11.68 -4.21 5.22
CA ALA A 50 -11.47 -4.51 3.80
C ALA A 50 -9.99 -4.38 3.39
N MET A 51 -9.25 -3.40 3.95
CA MET A 51 -7.81 -3.28 3.70
C MET A 51 -7.03 -4.51 4.17
N TRP A 52 -7.33 -5.03 5.37
CA TRP A 52 -6.63 -6.21 5.89
C TRP A 52 -7.05 -7.49 5.18
N ASP A 53 -8.33 -7.63 4.81
CA ASP A 53 -8.81 -8.74 3.99
C ASP A 53 -8.07 -8.80 2.65
N TRP A 54 -7.88 -7.63 2.01
CA TRP A 54 -7.10 -7.53 0.77
C TRP A 54 -5.61 -7.90 0.94
N LEU A 55 -4.99 -7.50 2.05
CA LEU A 55 -3.59 -7.83 2.35
C LEU A 55 -3.40 -9.32 2.69
N ASP A 56 -4.38 -9.95 3.35
CA ASP A 56 -4.34 -11.37 3.74
C ASP A 56 -4.64 -12.31 2.55
N ALA A 57 -5.43 -11.87 1.57
CA ALA A 57 -5.83 -12.68 0.43
C ALA A 57 -4.68 -13.04 -0.57
N HIS A 58 -3.46 -12.55 -0.35
CA HIS A 58 -2.29 -12.85 -1.20
C HIS A 58 -1.43 -13.98 -0.58
N PRO A 59 -1.20 -15.12 -1.28
CA PRO A 59 -0.66 -15.15 -2.64
C PRO A 59 -1.38 -16.16 -3.55
N VAL A 60 -2.63 -15.89 -3.94
CA VAL A 60 -3.28 -16.61 -5.05
C VAL A 60 -3.77 -15.60 -6.07
N GLY A 61 -3.07 -15.49 -7.21
CA GLY A 61 -3.61 -14.81 -8.40
C GLY A 61 -2.79 -13.65 -8.97
N HIS A 62 -1.65 -13.29 -8.39
CA HIS A 62 -0.71 -12.33 -8.98
C HIS A 62 0.54 -13.06 -9.45
N ASP A 63 0.58 -13.40 -10.74
CA ASP A 63 1.83 -13.75 -11.43
C ASP A 63 2.70 -12.47 -11.44
N ASP A 64 4.01 -12.57 -11.18
CA ASP A 64 4.99 -11.46 -11.06
C ASP A 64 5.15 -10.57 -12.33
N ARG A 65 4.18 -10.60 -13.23
CA ARG A 65 4.09 -9.73 -14.40
C ARG A 65 3.39 -8.44 -13.99
N GLN A 66 4.14 -7.51 -13.42
CA GLN A 66 3.79 -6.11 -13.08
C GLN A 66 3.13 -5.25 -14.20
N GLU A 67 2.61 -5.84 -15.28
CA GLU A 67 2.06 -5.14 -16.43
C GLU A 67 0.52 -4.97 -16.39
N ASP A 68 -0.20 -5.59 -15.45
CA ASP A 68 -1.67 -5.55 -15.43
C ASP A 68 -2.30 -4.39 -14.61
N CYS A 69 -1.54 -3.73 -13.74
CA CYS A 69 -2.08 -2.69 -12.85
C CYS A 69 -2.15 -1.26 -13.43
N ASP A 70 -1.89 -1.06 -14.73
CA ASP A 70 -2.08 0.25 -15.41
C ASP A 70 -3.07 0.18 -16.59
N MET A 71 -4.21 -0.47 -16.38
CA MET A 71 -5.33 -0.48 -17.33
C MET A 71 -6.54 0.30 -16.82
N ARG A 72 -6.34 1.55 -16.39
CA ARG A 72 -7.41 2.55 -16.47
C ARG A 72 -7.52 3.05 -17.91
N GLY A 73 -8.31 2.32 -18.71
CA GLY A 73 -9.18 2.88 -19.73
C GLY A 73 -8.59 3.16 -21.11
N ARG A 74 -8.69 2.17 -22.02
CA ARG A 74 -9.14 2.46 -23.39
C ARG A 74 -10.00 1.31 -23.95
N SER A 75 -11.27 1.64 -24.04
CA SER A 75 -12.36 0.90 -24.68
C SER A 75 -12.04 0.46 -26.12
N GLY A 76 -12.31 -0.81 -26.42
CA GLY A 76 -13.19 -1.21 -27.54
C GLY A 76 -12.59 -1.46 -28.93
N ARG A 77 -12.99 -2.62 -29.48
CA ARG A 77 -12.85 -3.16 -30.86
C ARG A 77 -11.45 -3.70 -31.17
N ASP A 78 -11.32 -4.89 -31.78
CA ASP A 78 -11.85 -5.24 -33.10
C ASP A 78 -12.31 -6.71 -33.25
N HIS A 79 -13.40 -6.88 -34.00
CA HIS A 79 -13.80 -8.13 -34.66
C HIS A 79 -13.08 -8.26 -36.00
N GLY A 80 -12.63 -9.48 -36.31
CA GLY A 80 -12.19 -9.93 -37.63
C GLY A 80 -11.99 -11.43 -37.63
#